data_AF-A0A9D0DGC6-F1
#
_entry.id   AF-A0A9D0DGC6-F1
#
_cell.length_a   1.000
_cell.length_b   1.000
_cell.length_c   1.000
_cell.angle_alpha   90.00
_cell.angle_beta   90.00
_cell.angle_gamma   90.00
#
_symmetry.space_group_name_H-M   'P 1'
#
loop_
_entity.id
_entity.type
_entity.pdbx_description
1 polymer ?
#
loop_
_entity_poly.entity_id
_entity_poly.type
_entity_poly.pdbx_seq_one_letter_code
_entity_poly.pdbx_strand_id
1 'polypeptide(L)' 'VCGLGDIQDLLRVEIEVLILGKGKPGMMRADQELRRFLEQQGVRLIEQPTAEAVVTFNNLYRKKRVGAGFHLTC' A
#
# COMPACT_ATOMS: atom_id res chain seq x y z
N VAL A 1 -9.50 -2.08 7.99
CA VAL A 1 -8.42 -3.05 7.71
C VAL A 1 -8.38 -3.24 6.21
N CYS A 2 -7.21 -3.43 5.62
CA CYS A 2 -7.04 -3.65 4.18
C CYS A 2 -6.66 -5.11 3.94
N GLY A 3 -7.47 -5.84 3.19
CA GLY A 3 -7.22 -7.23 2.84
C GLY A 3 -6.95 -7.43 1.36
N LEU A 4 -6.68 -8.68 0.98
CA LEU A 4 -6.40 -9.06 -0.42
C LEU A 4 -7.54 -8.66 -1.38
N GLY A 5 -8.78 -8.68 -0.91
CA GLY A 5 -9.95 -8.27 -1.69
C GLY A 5 -9.93 -6.78 -2.11
N ASP A 6 -9.33 -5.91 -1.30
CA ASP A 6 -9.32 -4.46 -1.53
C ASP A 6 -8.30 -4.05 -2.60
N ILE A 7 -7.35 -4.93 -2.91
CA ILE A 7 -6.22 -4.64 -3.79
C ILE A 7 -6.12 -5.59 -4.98
N GLN A 8 -7.18 -6.33 -5.31
CA GLN A 8 -7.16 -7.35 -6.37
C GLN A 8 -6.64 -6.82 -7.71
N ASP A 9 -6.96 -5.58 -8.06
CA ASP A 9 -6.46 -4.96 -9.30
C ASP A 9 -4.95 -4.71 -9.25
N LEU A 10 -4.41 -4.36 -8.07
CA LEU A 10 -2.97 -4.22 -7.83
C LEU A 10 -2.25 -5.57 -7.81
N LEU A 11 -2.95 -6.67 -7.51
CA LEU A 11 -2.39 -8.03 -7.58
C LEU A 11 -2.18 -8.51 -9.02
N ARG A 12 -2.90 -7.92 -9.99
CA ARG A 12 -2.81 -8.29 -11.41
C ARG A 12 -1.68 -7.60 -12.15
N VAL A 13 -1.09 -6.58 -11.54
CA VAL A 13 0.07 -5.86 -12.07
C VAL A 13 1.28 -6.20 -11.22
N GLU A 14 2.42 -6.38 -11.88
CA GLU A 14 3.63 -6.59 -11.11
C GLU A 14 4.12 -5.26 -10.50
N ILE A 15 4.07 -5.16 -9.18
CA ILE A 15 4.56 -4.01 -8.41
C ILE A 15 5.76 -4.41 -7.56
N GLU A 16 6.67 -3.47 -7.30
CA GLU A 16 7.81 -3.67 -6.40
C GLU A 16 7.52 -3.17 -4.99
N VAL A 17 6.65 -2.16 -4.88
CA VAL A 17 6.34 -1.48 -3.62
C VAL A 17 4.84 -1.23 -3.57
N LEU A 18 4.21 -1.58 -2.46
CA LEU A 18 2.84 -1.19 -2.12
C LEU A 18 2.86 -0.15 -1.01
N ILE A 19 2.27 1.02 -1.26
CA ILE A 19 2.12 2.08 -0.27
C ILE A 19 0.66 2.14 0.18
N LEU A 20 0.42 2.02 1.49
CA LEU A 20 -0.90 2.17 2.10
C LEU A 20 -0.96 3.46 2.92
N GLY A 21 -1.80 4.39 2.47
CA GLY A 21 -2.19 5.59 3.21
C GLY A 21 -3.29 5.27 4.22
N LYS A 22 -2.99 5.37 5.52
CA LYS A 22 -3.87 4.89 6.60
C LYS A 22 -5.04 5.81 6.96
N GLY A 23 -5.23 6.91 6.23
CA GLY A 23 -6.16 7.98 6.58
C GLY A 23 -5.74 8.73 7.85
N LYS A 24 -6.68 9.47 8.43
CA LYS A 24 -6.56 10.15 9.73
C LYS A 24 -7.77 9.70 10.56
N PRO A 25 -7.65 9.13 11.77
CA PRO A 25 -6.48 9.06 12.64
C PRO A 25 -5.48 7.92 12.34
N GLY A 26 -5.49 7.29 11.16
CA GLY A 26 -4.44 6.34 10.78
C GLY A 26 -4.69 4.89 11.25
N MET A 27 -5.96 4.50 11.39
CA MET A 27 -6.39 3.22 11.95
C MET A 27 -6.37 2.07 10.94
N MET A 28 -6.36 2.37 9.64
CA MET A 28 -6.26 1.34 8.60
C MET A 28 -4.87 0.67 8.68
N ARG A 29 -4.86 -0.65 8.52
CA ARG A 29 -3.66 -1.48 8.50
C ARG A 29 -3.88 -2.60 7.49
N ALA A 30 -2.82 -3.06 6.85
CA ALA A 30 -2.85 -4.32 6.13
C ALA A 30 -3.15 -5.47 7.10
N ASP A 31 -4.02 -6.39 6.72
CA ASP A 31 -4.20 -7.62 7.47
C ASP A 31 -2.97 -8.54 7.33
N GLN A 32 -2.97 -9.62 8.12
CA GLN A 32 -1.84 -10.54 8.15
C GLN A 32 -1.72 -11.35 6.86
N GLU A 33 -2.83 -11.62 6.18
CA GLU A 33 -2.86 -12.37 4.93
C GLU A 33 -2.21 -11.58 3.79
N LEU A 34 -2.60 -10.31 3.65
CA LEU A 34 -2.02 -9.36 2.71
C LEU A 34 -0.51 -9.19 2.95
N ARG A 35 -0.09 -9.05 4.21
CA ARG A 35 1.34 -8.93 4.54
C ARG A 35 2.14 -10.15 4.10
N ARG A 36 1.66 -11.35 4.41
CA ARG A 36 2.31 -12.61 4.00
C ARG A 36 2.37 -12.75 2.49
N PHE A 37 1.28 -12.42 1.81
CA PHE A 37 1.24 -12.45 0.35
C PHE A 37 2.29 -11.52 -0.25
N LEU A 38 2.36 -10.26 0.21
CA LEU A 38 3.33 -9.29 -0.30
C LEU A 38 4.78 -9.74 -0.05
N GLU A 39 5.06 -10.28 1.15
CA GLU A 39 6.38 -10.85 1.47
C GLU A 39 6.77 -12.00 0.52
N GLN A 40 5.84 -12.92 0.25
CA GLN A 40 6.06 -14.03 -0.69
C GLN A 40 6.31 -13.57 -2.13
N GLN A 41 5.66 -12.48 -2.54
CA GLN A 41 5.86 -11.87 -3.85
C GLN A 41 7.10 -10.96 -3.91
N GLY A 42 7.84 -10.80 -2.80
CA GLY A 42 8.98 -9.88 -2.73
C GLY A 42 8.58 -8.40 -2.83
N VAL A 43 7.31 -8.08 -2.58
CA VAL A 43 6.77 -6.72 -2.65
C VAL A 43 6.97 -6.04 -1.31
N ARG A 44 7.60 -4.85 -1.34
CA ARG A 44 7.79 -4.07 -0.12
C ARG A 44 6.49 -3.35 0.26
N LEU A 45 5.98 -3.62 1.45
CA LEU A 45 4.86 -2.89 2.03
C LEU A 45 5.33 -1.66 2.82
N ILE A 46 4.70 -0.49 2.59
CA ILE A 46 4.92 0.75 3.35
C ILE A 46 3.56 1.26 3.86
N GLU A 47 3.42 1.37 5.18
CA GLU A 47 2.18 1.85 5.83
C GLU A 47 2.42 3.18 6.55
N GLN A 48 1.82 4.26 6.06
CA GLN A 48 2.04 5.62 6.59
C GLN A 48 0.72 6.41 6.68
N PRO A 49 0.64 7.48 7.51
CA PRO A 49 -0.43 8.46 7.39
C PRO A 49 -0.57 8.93 5.93
N THR A 50 -1.79 9.16 5.44
CA THR A 50 -2.03 9.47 4.02
C THR A 50 -1.18 10.64 3.52
N ALA A 51 -0.99 11.69 4.34
CA ALA A 51 -0.14 12.83 3.99
C ALA A 51 1.32 12.44 3.70
N GLU A 52 1.90 11.56 4.52
CA GLU A 52 3.26 11.05 4.33
C GLU A 52 3.33 10.06 3.16
N ALA A 53 2.32 9.19 3.05
CA ALA A 53 2.23 8.18 2.00
C ALA A 53 2.24 8.83 0.59
N VAL A 54 1.57 9.97 0.41
CA VAL A 54 1.58 10.74 -0.84
C VAL A 54 2.99 11.25 -1.17
N VAL A 55 3.73 11.76 -0.18
CA VAL A 55 5.10 12.22 -0.38
C VAL A 55 6.02 11.06 -0.78
N THR A 56 5.91 9.93 -0.08
CA THR A 56 6.67 8.71 -0.38
C THR A 56 6.36 8.20 -1.78
N PHE A 57 5.09 8.16 -2.17
CA PHE A 57 4.66 7.78 -3.52
C PHE A 57 5.29 8.69 -4.57
N ASN A 58 5.19 10.01 -4.40
CA ASN A 58 5.74 11.01 -5.33
C ASN A 58 7.26 10.87 -5.52
N ASN A 59 7.98 10.40 -4.51
CA ASN A 59 9.42 10.16 -4.59
C ASN A 59 9.78 8.85 -5.30
N LEU A 60 8.91 7.85 -5.26
CA LEU A 60 9.19 6.49 -5.73
C LEU A 60 8.58 6.15 -7.09
N TYR A 61 7.43 6.74 -7.47
CA TYR A 61 6.71 6.35 -8.70
C TYR A 61 7.52 6.53 -9.98
N ARG A 62 8.50 7.45 -9.98
CA ARG A 62 9.40 7.66 -11.14
C ARG A 62 10.54 6.65 -11.24
N LYS A 63 10.79 5.88 -10.18
CA LYS A 63 11.96 5.01 -10.04
C LYS A 63 11.62 3.53 -9.94
N LYS A 64 10.39 3.21 -9.52
CA LYS A 64 9.92 1.86 -9.23
C LYS A 64 8.49 1.68 -9.70
N ARG A 65 8.08 0.43 -9.87
CA ARG A 65 6.67 0.08 -10.05
C ARG A 65 5.98 0.13 -8.69
N VAL A 66 5.26 1.21 -8.44
CA VAL A 66 4.62 1.46 -7.14
C VAL A 66 3.11 1.32 -7.28
N GLY A 67 2.53 0.42 -6.50
CA GLY A 67 1.10 0.42 -6.21
C GLY A 67 0.82 1.30 -4.99
N ALA A 68 -0.29 2.02 -4.99
CA ALA A 68 -0.70 2.80 -3.83
C ALA A 68 -2.20 2.73 -3.59
N GLY A 69 -2.58 2.52 -2.33
CA GLY A 69 -3.95 2.61 -1.84
C GLY A 69 -4.05 3.69 -0.78
N PHE A 70 -4.93 4.68 -0.98
CA PHE A 70 -5.08 5.79 -0.05
C PHE A 70 -6.48 5.80 0.56
N HIS A 71 -6.55 5.62 1.87
CA HIS A 71 -7.77 5.91 2.62
C HIS A 71 -7.85 7.43 2.83
N LEU A 72 -8.86 8.05 2.23
CA LEU A 72 -9.02 9.52 2.22
C LEU A 72 -9.86 10.03 3.40
N THR A 73 -10.72 9.19 3.96
CA THR A 73 -11.63 9.53 5.06
C THR A 73 -11.29 8.72 6.32
N CYS A 74 -11.96 8.99 7.44
CA CYS A 74 -11.87 8.15 8.66
C CYS A 74 -12.58 6.82 8.41
#